data_AF-A0AAX6HEY5-F1
#
_entry.id   AF-A0AAX6HEY5-F1
#
_cell.length_a   1.000
_cell.length_b   1.000
_cell.length_c   1.000
_cell.angle_alpha   90.00
_cell.angle_beta   90.00
_cell.angle_gamma   90.00
#
_symmetry.space_group_name_H-M   'P 1'
#
loop_
_entity.id
_entity.type
_entity.pdbx_description
1 polymer ?
#
loop_
_entity_poly.entity_id
_entity_poly.type
_entity_poly.pdbx_seq_one_letter_code
_entity_poly.pdbx_strand_id
1 'polypeptide(L)'
;MGSGRGSERTLIFFHSCVNQRRKRLHIHSIKRADGTLLSNRSDISKEAINFFSSLFSKTSVYKDEEFLDAIPSLISDEDNNQLMKPLSPTEVLYAAKLWITEAQPDRMVFQEASSSSAGITSTST
;
A
#
# COMPACT_ATOMS: atom_id res chain seq x y z
N MET A 1 -13.82 -46.19 21.24
CA MET A 1 -12.61 -45.47 20.78
C MET A 1 -12.47 -45.68 19.28
N GLY A 2 -12.80 -44.67 18.47
CA GLY A 2 -12.88 -44.79 17.01
C GLY A 2 -12.44 -43.51 16.31
N SER A 3 -11.16 -43.16 16.48
CA SER A 3 -10.53 -42.03 15.76
C SER A 3 -9.17 -42.51 15.23
N GLY A 4 -9.13 -43.01 14.00
CA GLY A 4 -7.87 -43.46 13.37
C GLY A 4 -7.96 -43.62 11.86
N ARG A 5 -9.08 -44.12 11.34
CA ARG A 5 -9.26 -44.41 9.90
C ARG A 5 -9.47 -43.18 9.00
N GLY A 6 -9.72 -42.01 9.58
CA GLY A 6 -9.86 -40.75 8.83
C GLY A 6 -8.52 -40.14 8.42
N SER A 7 -7.51 -40.23 9.30
CA SER A 7 -6.20 -39.59 9.10
C SER A 7 -5.40 -40.24 7.98
N GLU A 8 -5.36 -41.57 7.94
CA GLU A 8 -4.60 -42.33 6.93
C GLU A 8 -5.12 -42.10 5.50
N ARG A 9 -6.45 -42.04 5.33
CA ARG A 9 -7.08 -41.80 4.01
C ARG A 9 -6.78 -40.39 3.50
N THR A 10 -6.81 -39.39 4.39
CA THR A 10 -6.43 -38.01 4.06
C THR A 10 -4.96 -37.92 3.68
N LEU A 11 -4.08 -38.62 4.41
CA LEU A 11 -2.65 -38.66 4.13
C LEU A 11 -2.35 -39.29 2.75
N ILE A 12 -2.98 -40.42 2.43
CA ILE A 12 -2.85 -41.09 1.12
C ILE A 12 -3.34 -40.18 -0.01
N PHE A 13 -4.49 -39.52 0.17
CA PHE A 13 -5.01 -38.56 -0.80
C PHE A 13 -4.05 -37.40 -1.01
N PHE A 14 -3.54 -36.81 0.06
CA PHE A 14 -2.56 -35.73 0.00
C PHE A 14 -1.29 -36.17 -0.75
N HIS A 15 -0.73 -37.34 -0.42
CA HIS A 15 0.44 -37.86 -1.12
C HIS A 15 0.17 -38.09 -2.62
N SER A 16 -1.00 -38.61 -2.98
CA SER A 16 -1.40 -38.79 -4.37
C SER A 16 -1.46 -37.46 -5.12
N CYS A 17 -2.16 -36.47 -4.55
CA CYS A 17 -2.27 -35.13 -5.13
C CYS A 17 -0.91 -34.44 -5.28
N VAL A 18 -0.06 -34.50 -4.25
CA VAL A 18 1.29 -33.93 -4.30
C VAL A 18 2.13 -34.63 -5.37
N ASN A 19 2.08 -35.96 -5.46
CA ASN A 19 2.84 -36.70 -6.46
C ASN A 19 2.37 -36.40 -7.89
N GLN A 20 1.06 -36.31 -8.11
CA GLN A 20 0.50 -35.91 -9.39
C GLN A 20 0.95 -34.49 -9.76
N ARG A 21 0.91 -33.55 -8.82
CA ARG A 21 1.39 -32.19 -9.01
C ARG A 21 2.89 -32.15 -9.33
N ARG A 22 3.72 -32.91 -8.60
CA ARG A 22 5.17 -33.01 -8.84
C ARG A 22 5.48 -33.53 -10.24
N LYS A 23 4.79 -34.58 -10.70
CA LYS A 23 4.95 -35.12 -12.06
C LYS A 23 4.57 -34.09 -13.13
N ARG A 24 3.43 -33.41 -12.95
CA ARG A 24 2.95 -32.41 -13.92
C ARG A 24 3.83 -31.16 -13.99
N LEU A 25 4.38 -30.73 -12.86
CA LEU A 25 5.23 -29.53 -12.77
C LEU A 25 6.72 -29.86 -12.93
N HIS A 26 7.07 -31.10 -13.29
CA HIS A 26 8.46 -31.45 -13.52
C HIS A 26 8.94 -30.87 -14.85
N ILE A 27 9.95 -30.01 -14.77
CA ILE A 27 10.59 -29.42 -15.95
C ILE A 27 11.60 -30.44 -16.49
N HIS A 28 11.24 -31.12 -17.58
CA HIS A 28 12.09 -32.12 -18.23
C HIS A 28 13.23 -31.51 -19.03
N SER A 29 12.96 -30.41 -19.72
CA SER A 29 13.97 -29.67 -20.48
C SER A 29 13.53 -28.23 -20.71
N ILE A 30 14.50 -27.36 -20.99
CA ILE A 30 14.26 -25.98 -21.42
C ILE A 30 15.08 -25.68 -22.66
N LYS A 31 14.63 -24.75 -23.49
CA LYS A 31 15.36 -24.28 -24.67
C LYS A 31 16.02 -22.93 -24.36
N ARG A 32 17.32 -22.82 -24.60
CA ARG A 32 18.07 -21.57 -24.48
C ARG A 32 17.85 -20.69 -25.72
N ALA A 33 18.19 -19.40 -25.60
CA ALA A 33 18.14 -18.42 -26.68
C ALA A 33 18.98 -18.80 -27.93
N ASP A 34 20.07 -19.55 -27.76
CA ASP A 34 20.90 -20.07 -28.86
C ASP A 34 20.29 -21.28 -29.58
N GLY A 35 19.12 -21.75 -29.14
CA GLY A 35 18.42 -22.90 -29.70
C GLY A 35 18.78 -24.24 -29.07
N THR A 36 19.76 -24.29 -28.15
CA THR A 36 20.16 -25.53 -27.47
C THR A 36 19.11 -25.98 -26.45
N LEU A 37 18.95 -27.30 -26.31
CA LEU A 37 18.00 -27.91 -25.37
C LEU A 37 18.76 -28.43 -24.14
N LEU A 38 18.39 -27.95 -22.96
CA LEU A 38 19.00 -28.35 -21.68
C LEU A 38 18.06 -29.32 -20.95
N SER A 39 18.53 -30.53 -20.71
CA SER A 39 17.77 -31.57 -19.97
C SER A 39 18.33 -31.85 -18.57
N ASN A 40 19.57 -31.42 -18.30
CA ASN A 40 20.21 -31.59 -17.00
C ASN A 40 19.68 -30.58 -15.99
N ARG A 41 19.30 -31.05 -14.79
CA ARG A 41 18.73 -30.19 -13.74
C ARG A 41 19.67 -29.04 -13.31
N SER A 42 20.98 -29.28 -13.28
CA SER A 42 21.99 -28.26 -12.96
C SER A 42 22.00 -27.15 -14.01
N ASP A 43 21.99 -27.52 -15.29
CA ASP A 43 22.05 -26.58 -16.40
C ASP A 43 20.73 -25.80 -16.53
N ILE A 44 19.58 -26.48 -16.36
CA ILE A 44 18.25 -25.84 -16.27
C ILE A 44 18.23 -24.78 -15.16
N SER A 45 18.75 -25.12 -13.97
CA SER A 45 18.76 -24.18 -12.84
C SER A 45 19.65 -22.98 -13.11
N LYS A 46 20.85 -23.18 -13.66
CA LYS A 46 21.78 -22.09 -13.97
C LYS A 46 21.20 -21.17 -15.03
N GLU A 47 20.64 -21.75 -16.09
CA GLU A 47 20.02 -20.97 -17.16
C GLU A 47 18.79 -20.19 -16.68
N ALA A 48 17.95 -20.79 -15.83
CA ALA A 48 16.81 -20.09 -15.25
C ALA A 48 17.24 -18.88 -14.41
N ILE A 49 18.27 -19.04 -13.58
CA ILE A 49 18.84 -17.93 -12.80
C ILE A 49 19.36 -16.85 -13.75
N ASN A 50 20.19 -17.20 -14.72
CA ASN A 50 20.75 -16.25 -15.68
C ASN A 50 19.66 -15.50 -16.44
N PHE A 51 18.65 -16.22 -16.93
CA PHE A 51 17.53 -15.65 -17.67
C PHE A 51 16.76 -14.65 -16.81
N PHE A 52 16.27 -15.05 -15.63
CA PHE A 52 15.46 -14.17 -14.79
C PHE A 52 16.27 -13.03 -14.17
N SER A 53 17.52 -13.28 -13.78
CA SER A 53 18.43 -12.21 -13.38
C SER A 53 18.58 -11.19 -14.50
N SER A 54 18.85 -11.62 -15.73
CA SER A 54 18.94 -10.69 -16.87
C SER A 54 17.62 -9.97 -17.15
N LEU A 55 16.47 -10.64 -16.99
CA LEU A 55 15.15 -10.07 -17.23
C LEU A 55 14.83 -8.95 -16.24
N PHE A 56 15.12 -9.18 -14.96
CA PHE A 56 14.85 -8.21 -13.89
C PHE A 56 15.97 -7.19 -13.69
N SER A 57 17.19 -7.45 -14.18
CA SER A 57 18.28 -6.47 -14.21
C SER A 57 18.27 -5.59 -15.45
N LYS A 58 17.52 -5.95 -16.50
CA LYS A 58 17.29 -5.06 -17.65
C LYS A 58 16.44 -3.87 -17.19
N THR A 59 17.11 -2.82 -16.74
CA THR A 59 16.57 -1.46 -16.66
C THR A 59 16.48 -0.84 -18.06
N SER A 60 15.78 -1.49 -18.99
CA SER A 60 15.32 -0.78 -20.18
C SER A 60 14.10 0.05 -19.75
N VAL A 61 14.34 1.10 -18.98
CA VAL A 61 13.41 2.22 -18.92
C VAL A 61 13.53 2.85 -20.30
N TYR A 62 12.75 2.36 -21.25
CA TYR A 62 12.38 3.18 -22.40
C TYR A 62 11.63 4.37 -21.78
N LYS A 63 12.38 5.45 -21.53
CA LYS A 63 11.78 6.76 -21.32
C LYS A 63 11.28 7.16 -22.68
N ASP A 64 10.09 6.68 -22.99
CA ASP A 64 9.34 7.18 -24.13
C ASP A 64 8.89 8.58 -23.74
N GLU A 65 9.72 9.58 -24.06
CA GLU A 65 9.46 10.96 -23.68
C GLU A 65 8.15 11.45 -24.34
N GLU A 66 7.78 10.90 -25.50
CA GLU A 66 6.48 11.16 -26.15
C GLU A 66 5.30 10.63 -25.32
N PHE A 67 5.45 9.45 -24.68
CA PHE A 67 4.45 8.94 -23.74
C PHE A 67 4.36 9.77 -22.45
N LEU A 68 5.50 10.27 -21.96
CA LEU A 68 5.55 11.12 -20.77
C LEU A 68 4.96 12.51 -21.05
N ASP A 69 5.14 13.05 -22.25
CA ASP A 69 4.56 14.31 -22.70
C ASP A 69 3.02 14.26 -22.82
N ALA A 70 2.46 13.06 -23.02
CA ALA A 70 1.02 12.85 -23.00
C ALA A 70 0.42 12.88 -21.58
N ILE A 71 1.24 12.81 -20.52
CA ILE A 71 0.80 12.87 -19.14
C ILE A 71 0.77 14.34 -18.71
N PRO A 72 -0.41 14.92 -18.40
CA PRO A 72 -0.49 16.31 -17.96
C PRO A 72 0.31 16.53 -16.67
N SER A 73 1.18 17.53 -16.66
CA SER A 73 1.88 17.99 -15.46
C SER A 73 0.90 18.73 -14.54
N LEU A 74 0.30 18.00 -13.60
CA LEU A 74 -0.69 18.56 -12.66
C LEU A 74 -0.06 19.28 -11.46
N ILE A 75 1.23 19.05 -11.21
CA ILE A 75 1.96 19.59 -10.08
C ILE A 75 3.14 20.36 -10.65
N SER A 76 3.20 21.66 -10.36
CA SER A 76 4.36 22.48 -10.75
C SER A 76 5.54 22.20 -9.84
N ASP A 77 6.75 22.58 -10.27
CA ASP A 77 7.95 22.45 -9.43
C ASP A 77 7.80 23.25 -8.12
N GLU A 78 7.10 24.38 -8.14
CA GLU A 78 6.81 25.16 -6.93
C GLU A 78 5.87 24.40 -5.98
N ASP A 79 4.82 23.76 -6.51
CA ASP A 79 3.91 22.94 -5.70
C ASP A 79 4.65 21.77 -5.06
N ASN A 80 5.50 21.08 -5.83
CA ASN A 80 6.36 20.01 -5.31
C ASN A 80 7.28 20.52 -4.19
N ASN A 81 7.90 21.69 -4.38
CA ASN A 81 8.74 22.30 -3.35
C ASN A 81 7.93 22.65 -2.10
N GLN A 82 6.66 23.06 -2.23
CA GLN A 82 5.80 23.33 -1.08
C GLN A 82 5.40 22.03 -0.35
N LEU A 83 5.03 20.98 -1.10
CA LEU A 83 4.64 19.68 -0.55
C LEU A 83 5.80 18.94 0.15
N MET A 84 7.04 19.17 -0.29
CA MET A 84 8.24 18.57 0.29
C MET A 84 8.82 19.35 1.47
N LYS A 85 8.29 20.54 1.80
CA LYS A 85 8.73 21.32 2.96
C LYS A 85 8.27 20.64 4.26
N PRO A 86 9.07 20.74 5.34
CA PRO A 86 8.64 20.27 6.65
C PRO A 86 7.43 21.07 7.14
N LEU A 87 6.46 20.38 7.72
CA LEU A 87 5.25 20.97 8.29
C LEU A 87 5.59 22.01 9.36
N SER A 88 4.99 23.19 9.27
CA SER A 88 5.07 24.21 10.31
C SER A 88 4.01 24.00 11.40
N PRO A 89 4.28 24.39 12.66
CA PRO A 89 3.29 24.33 13.73
C PRO A 89 2.00 25.12 13.43
N THR A 90 2.14 26.21 12.66
CA THR A 90 1.02 27.07 12.25
C THR A 90 0.09 26.39 11.25
N GLU A 91 0.63 25.64 10.29
CA GLU A 91 -0.18 24.89 9.32
C GLU A 91 -0.95 23.76 10.00
N VAL A 92 -0.31 23.05 10.94
CA VAL A 92 -0.96 22.00 11.74
C VAL A 92 -2.11 22.58 12.56
N LEU A 93 -1.90 23.72 13.20
CA LEU A 93 -2.92 24.39 14.00
C LEU A 93 -4.08 24.93 13.14
N TYR A 94 -3.77 25.45 11.94
CA TYR A 94 -4.77 25.91 10.99
C TYR A 94 -5.63 24.76 10.46
N ALA A 95 -5.01 23.64 10.04
CA ALA A 95 -5.71 22.45 9.59
C ALA A 95 -6.60 21.86 10.70
N ALA A 96 -6.08 21.75 11.93
CA ALA A 96 -6.87 21.30 13.08
C ALA A 96 -8.06 22.23 13.37
N LYS A 97 -7.86 23.55 13.28
CA LYS A 97 -8.94 24.53 13.47
C LYS A 97 -10.02 24.41 12.38
N LEU A 98 -9.63 24.23 11.12
CA LEU A 98 -10.57 24.01 10.02
C LEU A 98 -11.37 22.72 10.21
N TRP A 99 -10.71 21.60 10.53
CA TRP A 99 -11.38 20.32 10.78
C TRP A 99 -12.36 20.36 11.97
N ILE A 100 -12.02 21.11 13.02
CA ILE A 100 -12.91 21.32 14.16
C ILE A 100 -14.10 22.22 13.79
N THR A 101 -13.90 23.20 12.91
CA THR A 101 -14.94 24.17 12.52
C THR A 101 -15.89 23.60 11.48
N GLU A 102 -15.38 22.80 10.53
CA GLU A 102 -16.20 22.13 9.50
C GLU A 102 -17.03 20.97 10.08
N ALA A 103 -16.56 20.34 11.17
CA ALA A 103 -17.23 19.22 11.82
C ALA A 103 -18.46 19.60 12.70
N GLN A 104 -18.86 20.88 12.80
CA GLN A 104 -19.99 21.29 13.65
C GLN A 104 -20.81 22.46 13.04
N PRO A 105 -21.75 22.21 12.11
CA PRO A 105 -22.71 23.23 11.69
C PRO A 105 -23.74 23.61 12.78
N ASP A 106 -23.95 22.77 13.80
CA ASP A 106 -24.97 22.97 14.86
C ASP A 106 -24.37 23.13 16.27
N ARG A 107 -23.52 24.13 16.48
CA ARG A 107 -23.15 24.51 17.86
C ARG A 107 -24.18 25.51 18.41
N MET A 108 -25.19 25.00 19.12
CA MET A 108 -26.13 25.83 19.89
C MET A 108 -25.37 26.72 20.88
N VAL A 109 -25.50 28.03 20.71
CA VAL A 109 -25.01 29.05 21.64
C VAL A 109 -26.02 29.18 22.77
N PHE A 110 -25.65 28.79 23.99
CA PHE A 110 -26.45 29.10 25.17
C PHE A 110 -26.17 30.55 25.59
N GLN A 111 -27.17 31.40 25.46
CA GLN A 111 -27.14 32.80 25.85
C GLN A 111 -27.18 32.90 27.37
N GLU A 112 -26.16 33.51 27.99
CA GLU A 112 -26.17 33.78 29.42
C GLU A 112 -27.29 34.79 29.74
N ALA A 113 -28.24 34.36 30.57
CA ALA A 113 -29.27 35.23 31.12
C ALA A 113 -28.61 36.27 32.04
N SER A 114 -28.68 37.54 31.64
CA SER A 114 -28.36 38.67 32.51
C SER A 114 -29.34 38.73 33.68
N SER A 115 -28.94 38.27 34.87
CA SER A 115 -29.64 38.61 36.10
C SER A 115 -29.18 39.99 36.58
N SER A 116 -29.96 40.98 36.16
CA SER A 116 -30.04 42.31 36.76
C SER A 116 -30.50 42.20 38.21
N SER A 117 -29.69 42.66 39.17
CA SER A 117 -30.20 43.04 40.49
C SER A 117 -29.62 44.39 40.88
N ALA A 118 -30.51 45.39 40.86
CA ALA A 118 -30.28 46.78 41.17
C ALA A 118 -29.78 47.00 42.61
N GLY A 119 -28.90 47.99 42.76
CA GLY A 119 -28.38 48.44 44.04
C GLY A 119 -29.37 49.25 44.85
N ILE A 120 -29.10 49.34 46.15
CA ILE A 120 -29.52 50.45 47.00
C ILE A 120 -28.34 50.80 47.91
N THR A 121 -27.82 52.01 47.75
CA THR A 121 -26.78 52.62 48.57
C THR A 121 -27.41 53.28 49.81
N SER A 122 -26.97 52.90 51.00
CA SER A 122 -27.26 53.64 52.24
C SER A 122 -26.14 54.65 52.51
N THR A 123 -26.47 55.93 52.60
CA THR A 123 -25.56 57.00 53.07
C THR A 123 -26.16 57.71 54.29
N SER A 124 -25.34 57.79 55.34
CA SER A 124 -25.60 58.42 56.64
C SER A 124 -25.77 59.94 56.57
N THR A 125 -26.60 60.50 57.47
CA THR A 125 -26.36 61.73 58.25
C THR A 125 -27.21 61.66 59.50
#